data_AF-A0A4R2Z0D2-F1
#
_entry.id   AF-A0A4R2Z0D2-F1
#
_cell.length_a   1.000
_cell.length_b   1.000
_cell.length_c   1.000
_cell.angle_alpha   90.00
_cell.angle_beta   90.00
_cell.angle_gamma   90.00
#
_symmetry.space_group_name_H-M   'P 1'
#
loop_
_entity.id
_entity.type
_entity.pdbx_description
1 polymer ?
#
loop_
_entity_poly.entity_id
_entity_poly.type
_entity_poly.pdbx_seq_one_letter_code
_entity_poly.pdbx_strand_id
1 'polypeptide(L)'
;MTNTENSTAFTANSVTVFRSLIEGLDLSHFGEAQLYDLSALASESAGGLCQGLLCLSEGLENCEVIPPEGIAQVSGYLKASAHLIPVLFELCEQANSSLMRMKKITAYPMN
;
A
#
# COMPACT_ATOMS: atom_id res chain seq x y z
N MET A 1 19.18 41.65 -4.15
CA MET A 1 18.98 40.41 -4.93
C MET A 1 19.55 39.28 -4.10
N THR A 2 18.70 38.61 -3.34
CA THR A 2 19.07 37.45 -2.51
C THR A 2 18.32 36.26 -3.06
N ASN A 3 19.09 35.20 -3.30
CA ASN A 3 18.74 33.96 -3.95
C ASN A 3 17.36 33.44 -3.57
N THR A 4 16.49 33.27 -4.57
CA THR A 4 15.30 32.43 -4.48
C THR A 4 15.78 31.01 -4.24
N GLU A 5 15.79 30.60 -2.97
CA GLU A 5 15.88 29.20 -2.59
C GLU A 5 14.72 28.49 -3.26
N ASN A 6 15.04 27.79 -4.34
CA ASN A 6 14.16 26.89 -5.06
C ASN A 6 13.73 25.81 -4.07
N SER A 7 12.63 26.09 -3.37
CA SER A 7 11.91 25.14 -2.57
C SER A 7 11.30 24.12 -3.53
N THR A 8 12.12 23.18 -4.00
CA THR A 8 11.69 21.80 -4.21
C THR A 8 11.38 21.22 -2.83
N ALA A 9 10.41 21.83 -2.13
CA ALA A 9 9.70 21.16 -1.07
C ALA A 9 9.01 20.02 -1.80
N PHE A 10 9.59 18.83 -1.65
CA PHE A 10 8.95 17.59 -2.00
C PHE A 10 7.65 17.57 -1.20
N THR A 11 6.55 18.04 -1.78
CA THR A 11 5.24 17.97 -1.16
C THR A 11 4.89 16.50 -1.16
N ALA A 12 5.34 15.79 -0.13
CA ALA A 12 5.12 14.36 0.01
C ALA A 12 3.61 14.16 0.01
N ASN A 13 3.07 13.71 -1.12
CA ASN A 13 1.67 13.35 -1.18
C ASN A 13 1.49 12.08 -0.33
N SER A 14 0.25 11.81 0.10
CA SER A 14 -0.06 10.70 1.00
C SER A 14 0.49 9.36 0.51
N VAL A 15 0.55 9.15 -0.80
CA VAL A 15 1.13 7.96 -1.43
C VAL A 15 2.62 7.84 -1.15
N THR A 16 3.39 8.92 -1.32
CA THR A 16 4.82 8.88 -1.04
C THR A 16 5.11 8.68 0.45
N VAL A 17 4.34 9.35 1.33
CA VAL A 17 4.46 9.16 2.78
C VAL A 17 4.18 7.70 3.14
N PHE A 18 3.10 7.12 2.60
CA PHE A 18 2.77 5.71 2.83
C PHE A 18 3.91 4.79 2.42
N ARG A 19 4.46 4.97 1.22
CA ARG A 19 5.60 4.16 0.74
C ARG A 19 6.82 4.26 1.66
N SER A 20 7.20 5.46 2.07
CA SER A 20 8.33 5.65 2.98
C SER A 20 8.10 5.02 4.36
N LEU A 21 6.86 5.00 4.86
CA LEU A 21 6.53 4.31 6.11
C LEU A 21 6.69 2.79 5.97
N ILE A 22 6.27 2.23 4.84
CA ILE A 22 6.43 0.79 4.55
C ILE A 22 7.91 0.43 4.38
N GLU A 23 8.68 1.22 3.66
CA GLU A 23 10.14 1.03 3.51
C GLU A 23 10.88 1.12 4.85
N GLY A 24 10.36 1.88 5.82
CA GLY A 24 10.93 2.02 7.16
C GLY A 24 10.48 0.95 8.18
N LEU A 25 9.60 0.02 7.81
CA LEU A 25 9.11 -1.02 8.71
C LEU A 25 10.17 -2.11 8.92
N ASP A 26 10.70 -2.20 10.13
CA ASP A 26 11.55 -3.33 10.54
C ASP A 26 10.70 -4.47 11.10
N LEU A 27 10.42 -5.46 10.25
CA LEU A 27 9.63 -6.64 10.61
C LEU A 27 10.34 -7.59 11.57
N SER A 28 11.64 -7.41 11.85
CA SER A 28 12.38 -8.27 12.78
C SER A 28 11.90 -8.12 14.24
N HIS A 29 11.26 -7.00 14.56
CA HIS A 29 10.70 -6.72 15.89
C HIS A 29 9.25 -7.24 16.07
N PHE A 30 8.64 -7.80 15.04
CA PHE A 30 7.24 -8.22 15.07
C PHE A 30 7.11 -9.67 15.57
N GLY A 31 6.12 -9.91 16.43
CA GLY A 31 5.71 -11.26 16.83
C GLY A 31 4.84 -11.95 15.78
N GLU A 32 4.61 -13.26 15.96
CA GLU A 32 3.84 -14.08 15.00
C GLU A 32 2.43 -13.51 14.74
N ALA A 33 1.67 -13.17 15.79
CA ALA A 33 0.33 -12.60 15.64
C ALA A 33 0.36 -11.27 14.86
N GLN A 34 1.33 -10.40 15.14
CA GLN A 34 1.44 -9.11 14.47
C GLN A 34 1.79 -9.26 12.99
N LEU A 35 2.65 -10.22 12.63
CA LEU A 35 2.96 -10.51 11.23
C LEU A 35 1.77 -11.11 10.50
N TYR A 36 0.95 -11.93 11.17
CA TYR A 36 -0.29 -12.46 10.60
C TYR A 36 -1.31 -11.37 10.34
N ASP A 37 -1.53 -10.49 11.34
CA ASP A 37 -2.42 -9.35 11.20
C ASP A 37 -1.95 -8.39 10.10
N LEU A 38 -0.63 -8.16 10.00
CA LEU A 38 -0.04 -7.30 8.98
C LEU A 38 -0.23 -7.87 7.56
N SER A 39 -0.05 -9.19 7.37
CA SER A 39 -0.26 -9.80 6.05
C SER A 39 -1.74 -9.83 5.66
N ALA A 40 -2.63 -10.11 6.62
CA ALA A 40 -4.08 -10.04 6.41
C ALA A 40 -4.52 -8.60 6.05
N LEU A 41 -4.11 -7.60 6.82
CA LEU A 41 -4.45 -6.20 6.59
C LEU A 41 -3.94 -5.71 5.23
N ALA A 42 -2.71 -6.05 4.86
CA ALA A 42 -2.13 -5.66 3.58
C ALA A 42 -2.89 -6.29 2.40
N SER A 43 -3.22 -7.58 2.50
CA SER A 43 -4.00 -8.31 1.50
C SER A 43 -5.42 -7.75 1.36
N GLU A 44 -6.12 -7.52 2.47
CA GLU A 44 -7.48 -6.96 2.47
C GLU A 44 -7.51 -5.54 1.91
N SER A 45 -6.52 -4.72 2.25
CA SER A 45 -6.41 -3.35 1.73
C SER A 45 -6.20 -3.35 0.21
N ALA A 46 -5.33 -4.23 -0.30
CA ALA A 46 -5.13 -4.38 -1.75
C ALA A 46 -6.41 -4.89 -2.43
N GLY A 47 -7.09 -5.86 -1.80
CA GLY A 47 -8.38 -6.38 -2.27
C GLY A 47 -9.46 -5.29 -2.37
N GLY A 48 -9.57 -4.42 -1.36
CA GLY A 48 -10.49 -3.29 -1.38
C GLY A 48 -10.21 -2.31 -2.52
N LEU A 49 -8.93 -1.99 -2.78
CA LEU A 49 -8.53 -1.14 -3.90
C LEU A 49 -8.86 -1.79 -5.26
N CYS A 50 -8.58 -3.09 -5.41
CA CYS A 50 -8.96 -3.84 -6.60
C CYS A 50 -10.47 -3.85 -6.81
N GLN A 51 -11.26 -3.99 -5.74
CA GLN A 51 -12.71 -4.01 -5.87
C GLN A 51 -13.27 -2.63 -6.28
N GLY A 52 -12.77 -1.54 -5.71
CA GLY A 52 -13.20 -0.22 -6.19
C GLY A 52 -12.78 0.05 -7.66
N LEU A 53 -11.68 -0.54 -8.14
CA LEU A 53 -11.31 -0.48 -9.56
C LEU A 53 -12.29 -1.24 -10.44
N LEU A 54 -12.75 -2.42 -9.99
CA LEU A 54 -13.75 -3.20 -10.71
C LEU A 54 -15.10 -2.48 -10.73
N CYS A 55 -15.58 -1.93 -9.60
CA CYS A 55 -16.79 -1.10 -9.59
C CYS A 55 -16.68 0.09 -10.54
N LEU A 56 -15.52 0.76 -10.60
CA LEU A 56 -15.30 1.84 -11.56
C LEU A 56 -15.36 1.33 -13.01
N SER A 57 -14.79 0.16 -13.29
CA SER A 57 -14.86 -0.48 -14.63
C SER A 57 -16.31 -0.76 -15.03
N GLU A 58 -17.10 -1.37 -14.13
CA GLU A 58 -18.50 -1.69 -14.36
C GLU A 58 -19.34 -0.43 -14.66
N GLY A 59 -19.11 0.67 -13.92
CA GLY A 59 -19.77 1.94 -14.19
C GLY A 59 -19.42 2.51 -15.58
N LEU A 60 -18.16 2.41 -15.99
CA LEU A 60 -17.71 2.83 -17.32
C LEU A 60 -18.31 1.97 -18.44
N GLU A 61 -18.37 0.65 -18.26
CA GLU A 61 -19.01 -0.28 -19.20
C GLU A 61 -20.51 0.05 -19.39
N ASN A 62 -21.16 0.48 -18.30
CA ASN A 62 -22.58 0.88 -18.30
C ASN A 62 -22.82 2.33 -18.78
N CYS A 63 -21.78 3.02 -19.29
CA CYS A 63 -21.86 4.41 -19.75
C CYS A 63 -22.36 5.39 -18.67
N GLU A 64 -22.06 5.14 -17.40
CA GLU A 64 -22.39 6.05 -16.32
C GLU A 64 -21.64 7.38 -16.48
N VAL A 65 -22.37 8.49 -16.35
CA VAL A 65 -21.79 9.83 -16.47
C VAL A 65 -21.11 10.17 -15.15
N ILE A 66 -19.77 10.25 -15.17
CA ILE A 66 -19.00 10.81 -14.07
C ILE A 66 -19.19 12.33 -14.12
N PRO A 67 -19.80 12.94 -13.09
CA PRO A 67 -19.98 14.38 -13.08
C PRO A 67 -18.61 15.08 -12.94
N PRO A 68 -18.45 16.34 -13.41
CA PRO A 68 -17.15 17.03 -13.41
C PRO A 68 -16.42 17.03 -12.06
N GLU A 69 -17.15 17.16 -10.97
CA GLU A 69 -16.65 17.10 -9.59
C GLU A 69 -16.12 15.71 -9.18
N GLY A 70 -16.61 14.65 -9.82
CA GLY A 70 -16.19 13.27 -9.60
C GLY A 70 -14.90 12.90 -10.33
N ILE A 71 -14.56 13.61 -11.42
CA ILE A 71 -13.37 13.32 -12.24
C ILE A 71 -12.08 13.39 -11.40
N ALA A 72 -11.96 14.41 -10.55
CA ALA A 72 -10.80 14.57 -9.68
C ALA A 72 -10.66 13.41 -8.67
N GLN A 73 -11.79 12.92 -8.15
CA GLN A 73 -11.83 11.82 -7.19
C GLN A 73 -11.44 10.49 -7.87
N VAL A 74 -11.99 10.22 -9.05
CA VAL A 74 -11.64 9.04 -9.87
C VAL A 74 -10.15 9.07 -10.24
N SER A 75 -9.63 10.21 -10.69
CA SER A 75 -8.21 10.37 -10.97
C SER A 75 -7.34 10.13 -9.73
N GLY A 76 -7.75 10.65 -8.58
CA GLY A 76 -7.08 10.42 -7.30
C GLY A 76 -7.06 8.95 -6.91
N TYR A 77 -8.20 8.27 -7.03
CA TYR A 77 -8.35 6.85 -6.75
C TYR A 77 -7.46 5.99 -7.66
N LEU A 78 -7.50 6.22 -8.98
CA LEU A 78 -6.66 5.50 -9.94
C LEU A 78 -5.17 5.66 -9.64
N LYS A 79 -4.72 6.89 -9.33
CA LYS A 79 -3.32 7.16 -8.96
C LYS A 79 -2.94 6.47 -7.66
N ALA A 80 -3.81 6.53 -6.64
CA ALA A 80 -3.58 5.86 -5.37
C ALA A 80 -3.46 4.34 -5.57
N SER A 81 -4.41 3.72 -6.26
CA SER A 81 -4.39 2.28 -6.54
C SER A 81 -3.13 1.85 -7.31
N ALA A 82 -2.72 2.61 -8.32
CA ALA A 82 -1.52 2.32 -9.10
C ALA A 82 -0.23 2.30 -8.27
N HIS A 83 -0.18 3.05 -7.18
CA HIS A 83 0.99 3.11 -6.31
C HIS A 83 0.87 2.25 -5.05
N LEU A 84 -0.32 2.12 -4.47
CA LEU A 84 -0.53 1.46 -3.19
C LEU A 84 -0.66 -0.05 -3.34
N ILE A 85 -1.31 -0.54 -4.40
CA ILE A 85 -1.48 -1.99 -4.61
C ILE A 85 -0.13 -2.73 -4.60
N PRO A 86 0.89 -2.32 -5.38
CA PRO A 86 2.17 -3.03 -5.37
C PRO A 86 2.85 -3.07 -4.00
N VAL A 87 2.77 -1.95 -3.26
CA VAL A 87 3.40 -1.80 -1.94
C VAL A 87 2.71 -2.67 -0.89
N LEU A 88 1.38 -2.78 -0.97
CA LEU A 88 0.60 -3.67 -0.10
C LEU A 88 0.88 -5.15 -0.39
N PHE A 89 1.05 -5.52 -1.66
CA PHE A 89 1.46 -6.88 -2.01
C PHE A 89 2.86 -7.21 -1.48
N GLU A 90 3.82 -6.31 -1.68
CA GLU A 90 5.18 -6.47 -1.15
C GLU A 90 5.18 -6.62 0.38
N LEU A 91 4.42 -5.77 1.09
CA LEU A 91 4.29 -5.86 2.55
C LEU A 91 3.70 -7.21 2.99
N CYS A 92 2.68 -7.70 2.28
CA CYS A 92 2.07 -9.00 2.56
C CYS A 92 3.08 -10.15 2.39
N GLU A 93 3.87 -10.13 1.31
CA GLU A 93 4.91 -11.13 1.05
C GLU A 93 6.04 -11.08 2.09
N GLN A 94 6.48 -9.89 2.48
CA GLN A 94 7.51 -9.69 3.51
C GLN A 94 7.05 -10.20 4.89
N ALA A 95 5.80 -9.91 5.27
CA ALA A 95 5.21 -10.39 6.50
C ALA A 95 5.09 -11.93 6.51
N ASN A 96 4.60 -12.53 5.43
CA ASN A 96 4.50 -13.98 5.28
C ASN A 96 5.87 -14.67 5.28
N SER A 97 6.86 -14.10 4.61
CA SER A 97 8.24 -14.61 4.62
C SER A 97 8.85 -14.58 6.01
N SER A 98 8.58 -13.53 6.79
CA SER A 98 9.02 -13.40 8.17
C SER A 98 8.35 -14.43 9.10
N LEU A 99 7.05 -14.70 8.91
CA LEU A 99 6.32 -15.77 9.60
C LEU A 99 6.94 -17.15 9.33
N MET A 100 7.22 -17.46 8.07
CA MET A 100 7.82 -18.75 7.70
C MET A 100 9.20 -18.92 8.32
N ARG A 101 9.99 -17.83 8.37
CA ARG A 101 11.31 -17.84 9.02
C ARG A 101 11.20 -18.08 10.54
N MET A 102 10.25 -17.44 11.23
CA MET A 102 10.02 -17.68 12.66
C MET A 102 9.62 -19.13 12.94
N LYS A 103 8.69 -19.70 12.15
CA LYS A 103 8.26 -21.10 12.28
C LYS A 103 9.41 -22.09 12.07
N LYS A 104 10.35 -21.78 11.18
CA LYS A 104 11.55 -22.61 10.97
C LYS A 104 12.49 -22.58 12.19
N ILE A 105 12.67 -21.42 12.83
CA ILE A 105 13.51 -21.28 14.03
C ILE A 105 12.90 -22.00 15.22
N THR A 106 11.58 -21.92 15.41
CA THR A 106 10.90 -22.64 16.51
C THR A 106 10.89 -24.16 16.30
N ALA A 107 10.81 -24.62 15.04
CA ALA A 107 10.89 -26.04 14.71
C ALA A 107 12.31 -26.62 14.77
N TYR A 108 13.34 -25.81 14.51
CA TYR A 108 14.75 -26.20 14.52
C TYR A 108 15.61 -25.14 15.23
N PRO A 109 15.69 -25.16 16.57
CA PRO A 109 16.59 -24.27 17.29
C PRO A 109 18.04 -24.62 16.90
N MET A 110 18.78 -23.64 16.38
CA MET A 110 20.22 -23.80 16.17
C MET A 110 20.90 -23.72 17.54
N ASN A 111 21.53 -24.82 17.94
CA ASN A 111 22.26 -24.99 19.20
C ASN A 111 23.57 -24.20 19.23
#